data_AF-A0AAG5D2Q8-F1
#
_entry.id   AF-A0AAG5D2Q8-F1
#
_cell.length_a   1.000
_cell.length_b   1.000
_cell.length_c   1.000
_cell.angle_alpha   90.00
_cell.angle_beta   90.00
_cell.angle_gamma   90.00
#
_symmetry.space_group_name_H-M   'P 1'
#
loop_
_entity.id
_entity.type
_entity.pdbx_description
1 polymer ?
#
loop_
_entity_poly.entity_id
_entity_poly.type
_entity_poly.pdbx_seq_one_letter_code
_entity_poly.pdbx_strand_id
1 'polypeptide(L)'
;MTDWYESELTPGSRSWKSLSLVRRMHLGASNSASKRNLGFINQVEIALTTFGFLGFPLVRPHLLGIRYDNREDRESFVHMWSVLGFMIGLEDQYNMCLHRLEVVEMICHMLLRYIFLPSLQLETPLFRQMVGAIVDAFTGYMPFTSYESVMFLTKRLVGVPGYQYAVDMEKERICRRLLSMDELDGMLRNMESKDGYRQVIEMYRAKFSEKIRLYHVKDLYCASLSDINQNFLESSEGIDGTYRMLPTEEPDSELSVEEQRQNSSKKHLRELLGLKQNQELVVTRIEDDSEWSMYLNDDKLKLLSTRGQMNVKFTIQSLNRCYSTIGRFTNELALSFILYRIKRLTGK
;
A
#
# COMPACT_ATOMS: atom_id res chain seq x y z
N MET A 1 11.56 -1.83 18.40
CA MET A 1 10.23 -1.18 18.35
C MET A 1 9.35 -1.57 19.53
N THR A 2 9.32 -2.85 19.96
CA THR A 2 8.60 -3.24 21.19
C THR A 2 9.05 -2.43 22.42
N ASP A 3 10.36 -2.10 22.50
CA ASP A 3 10.90 -1.22 23.55
C ASP A 3 10.17 0.12 23.68
N TRP A 4 9.57 0.66 22.60
CA TRP A 4 8.85 1.95 22.64
C TRP A 4 7.52 1.86 23.39
N TYR A 5 6.96 0.65 23.48
CA TYR A 5 5.72 0.35 24.20
C TYR A 5 5.96 -0.23 25.59
N GLU A 6 7.08 -0.95 25.75
CA GLU A 6 7.36 -1.74 26.97
C GLU A 6 8.32 -1.07 27.94
N SER A 7 9.04 -0.01 27.52
CA SER A 7 10.01 0.69 28.37
C SER A 7 9.64 2.17 28.51
N GLU A 8 9.77 2.70 29.72
CA GLU A 8 9.56 4.12 29.99
C GLU A 8 10.38 5.00 29.05
N LEU A 9 9.77 6.08 28.55
CA LEU A 9 10.41 7.04 27.66
C LEU A 9 11.14 8.13 28.45
N THR A 10 12.23 7.75 29.11
CA THR A 10 13.08 8.66 29.88
C THR A 10 14.50 8.69 29.35
N PRO A 11 15.27 9.79 29.53
CA PRO A 11 16.66 9.87 29.08
C PRO A 11 17.50 8.66 29.53
N GLY A 12 18.15 7.99 28.58
CA GLY A 12 19.02 6.83 28.86
C GLY A 12 18.33 5.46 28.90
N SER A 13 17.00 5.43 28.92
CA SER A 13 16.20 4.20 28.79
C SER A 13 16.42 3.47 27.45
N ARG A 14 15.92 2.23 27.35
CA ARG A 14 15.98 1.45 26.09
C ARG A 14 15.20 2.10 24.96
N SER A 15 13.99 2.60 25.23
CA SER A 15 13.16 3.32 24.25
C SER A 15 13.85 4.60 23.77
N TRP A 16 14.41 5.40 24.67
CA TRP A 16 15.15 6.62 24.34
C TRP A 16 16.37 6.35 23.45
N LYS A 17 17.18 5.36 23.81
CA LYS A 17 18.35 4.93 23.01
C LYS A 17 17.93 4.42 21.64
N SER A 18 16.84 3.65 21.57
CA SER A 18 16.29 3.12 20.33
C SER A 18 15.81 4.25 19.40
N LEU A 19 15.04 5.22 19.91
CA LEU A 19 14.57 6.37 19.12
C LEU A 19 15.71 7.25 18.63
N SER A 20 16.68 7.53 19.51
CA SER A 20 17.89 8.27 19.17
C SER A 20 18.71 7.56 18.07
N LEU A 21 18.76 6.23 18.10
CA LEU A 21 19.39 5.44 17.05
C LEU A 21 18.64 5.56 15.73
N VAL A 22 17.31 5.41 15.72
CA VAL A 22 16.49 5.55 14.50
C VAL A 22 16.69 6.92 13.85
N ARG A 23 16.66 8.01 14.63
CA ARG A 23 16.93 9.35 14.11
C ARG A 23 18.31 9.45 13.45
N ARG A 24 19.35 8.89 14.10
CA ARG A 24 20.70 8.85 13.52
C ARG A 24 20.75 8.01 12.23
N MET A 25 20.01 6.90 12.17
CA MET A 25 19.95 6.06 10.97
C MET A 25 19.27 6.80 9.80
N HIS A 26 18.17 7.52 10.04
CA HIS A 26 17.53 8.36 9.00
C HIS A 26 18.47 9.44 8.48
N LEU A 27 19.19 10.13 9.37
CA LEU A 27 20.19 11.13 8.98
C LEU A 27 21.34 10.50 8.19
N GLY A 28 21.85 9.35 8.64
CA GLY A 28 22.90 8.62 7.94
C GLY A 28 22.49 8.17 6.54
N ALA A 29 21.29 7.61 6.40
CA ALA A 29 20.71 7.22 5.12
C ALA A 29 20.52 8.42 4.20
N SER A 30 19.97 9.53 4.71
CA SER A 30 19.78 10.78 3.96
C SER A 30 21.10 11.34 3.46
N ASN A 31 22.11 11.44 4.34
CA ASN A 31 23.44 11.92 3.95
C ASN A 31 24.09 11.03 2.88
N SER A 32 23.90 9.71 2.97
CA SER A 32 24.42 8.76 1.98
C SER A 32 23.71 8.92 0.62
N ALA A 33 22.38 9.03 0.63
CA ALA A 33 21.57 9.23 -0.56
C ALA A 33 21.87 10.58 -1.24
N SER A 34 22.00 11.66 -0.46
CA SER A 34 22.29 13.00 -0.96
C SER A 34 23.68 13.07 -1.61
N LYS A 35 24.69 12.41 -1.03
CA LYS A 35 26.03 12.29 -1.64
C LYS A 35 26.00 11.57 -3.01
N ARG A 36 24.95 10.80 -3.29
CA ARG A 36 24.75 10.07 -4.55
C ARG A 36 23.70 10.72 -5.45
N ASN A 37 23.22 11.92 -5.11
CA ASN A 37 22.14 12.61 -5.82
C ASN A 37 20.84 11.78 -5.92
N LEU A 38 20.56 10.94 -4.93
CA LEU A 38 19.34 10.11 -4.85
C LEU A 38 18.23 10.77 -3.99
N GLY A 39 18.50 11.94 -3.42
CA GLY A 39 17.58 12.65 -2.53
C GLY A 39 17.91 12.47 -1.04
N PHE A 40 16.91 12.70 -0.20
CA PHE A 40 16.99 12.60 1.26
C PHE A 40 15.62 12.23 1.83
N ILE A 41 15.60 11.72 3.07
CA ILE A 41 14.33 11.43 3.75
C ILE A 41 13.72 12.74 4.22
N ASN A 42 12.61 13.15 3.60
CA ASN A 42 11.98 14.44 3.89
C ASN A 42 10.88 14.32 4.99
N GLN A 43 10.40 15.46 5.47
CA GLN A 43 9.40 15.52 6.56
C GLN A 43 8.08 14.83 6.20
N VAL A 44 7.66 14.89 4.94
CA VAL A 44 6.44 14.22 4.47
C VAL A 44 6.62 12.70 4.49
N GLU A 45 7.78 12.19 4.10
CA GLU A 45 8.07 10.75 4.16
C GLU A 45 8.10 10.23 5.59
N ILE A 46 8.63 11.03 6.54
CA ILE A 46 8.56 10.71 7.97
C ILE A 46 7.10 10.70 8.43
N ALA A 47 6.29 11.71 8.07
CA ALA A 47 4.88 11.78 8.43
C ALA A 47 4.05 10.60 7.87
N LEU A 48 4.25 10.24 6.60
CA LEU A 48 3.60 9.10 5.95
C LEU A 48 4.04 7.77 6.57
N THR A 49 5.31 7.66 6.96
CA THR A 49 5.81 6.47 7.67
C THR A 49 5.18 6.36 9.06
N THR A 50 5.05 7.47 9.79
CA THR A 50 4.35 7.52 11.08
C THR A 50 2.89 7.09 10.94
N PHE A 51 2.19 7.50 9.88
CA PHE A 51 0.85 6.99 9.58
C PHE A 51 0.82 5.46 9.47
N GLY A 52 1.84 4.83 8.88
CA GLY A 52 1.90 3.37 8.78
C GLY A 52 1.84 2.65 10.14
N PHE A 53 2.34 3.27 11.20
CA PHE A 53 2.35 2.68 12.55
C PHE A 53 1.18 3.10 13.43
N LEU A 54 0.69 4.34 13.29
CA LEU A 54 -0.41 4.90 14.08
C LEU A 54 -1.76 4.78 13.36
N GLY A 55 -1.80 5.15 12.09
CA GLY A 55 -3.02 5.41 11.34
C GLY A 55 -3.90 4.17 11.17
N PHE A 56 -3.31 3.03 10.80
CA PHE A 56 -4.07 1.79 10.66
C PHE A 56 -4.65 1.28 11.99
N PRO A 57 -3.87 1.18 13.10
CA PRO A 57 -4.45 0.91 14.42
C PRO A 57 -5.53 1.90 14.84
N LEU A 58 -5.39 3.18 14.49
CA LEU A 58 -6.33 4.22 14.90
C LEU A 58 -7.69 4.12 14.18
N VAL A 59 -7.68 3.93 12.85
CA VAL A 59 -8.88 4.02 12.01
C VAL A 59 -9.43 2.69 11.49
N ARG A 60 -8.65 1.60 11.58
CA ARG A 60 -9.10 0.23 11.23
C ARG A 60 -8.70 -0.83 12.27
N PRO A 61 -8.90 -0.58 13.58
CA PRO A 61 -8.53 -1.52 14.64
C PRO A 61 -9.25 -2.87 14.51
N HIS A 62 -10.47 -2.87 13.96
CA HIS A 62 -11.28 -4.08 13.75
C HIS A 62 -10.64 -5.08 12.79
N LEU A 63 -9.77 -4.65 11.88
CA LEU A 63 -9.06 -5.55 10.97
C LEU A 63 -7.74 -6.08 11.54
N LEU A 64 -7.29 -5.52 12.66
CA LEU A 64 -6.02 -5.82 13.29
C LEU A 64 -6.19 -6.58 14.62
N GLY A 65 -7.43 -6.93 14.99
CA GLY A 65 -7.73 -7.57 16.27
C GLY A 65 -7.44 -6.68 17.48
N ILE A 66 -7.33 -5.37 17.28
CA ILE A 66 -7.07 -4.37 18.32
C ILE A 66 -8.41 -3.94 18.91
N ARG A 67 -8.58 -4.09 20.22
CA ARG A 67 -9.74 -3.53 20.94
C ARG A 67 -9.47 -2.08 21.27
N TYR A 68 -10.48 -1.24 21.12
CA TYR A 68 -10.32 0.21 21.10
C TYR A 68 -11.57 0.86 21.69
N ASP A 69 -11.82 0.52 22.96
CA ASP A 69 -13.17 0.58 23.54
C ASP A 69 -13.43 1.89 24.32
N ASN A 70 -12.38 2.64 24.67
CA ASN A 70 -12.48 3.90 25.40
C ASN A 70 -11.73 5.02 24.67
N ARG A 71 -12.16 6.27 24.83
CA ARG A 71 -11.58 7.45 24.15
C ARG A 71 -10.18 7.81 24.64
N GLU A 72 -9.94 7.67 25.94
CA GLU A 72 -8.71 8.07 26.63
C GLU A 72 -7.49 7.29 26.10
N ASP A 73 -7.62 5.98 25.88
CA ASP A 73 -6.58 5.14 25.28
C ASP A 73 -6.22 5.63 23.88
N ARG A 74 -7.20 6.13 23.12
CA ARG A 74 -7.01 6.61 21.75
C ARG A 74 -6.25 7.92 21.74
N GLU A 75 -6.66 8.85 22.60
CA GLU A 75 -5.98 10.14 22.80
C GLU A 75 -4.55 9.91 23.32
N SER A 76 -4.37 8.98 24.25
CA SER A 76 -3.06 8.59 24.78
C SER A 76 -2.17 7.96 23.71
N PHE A 77 -2.72 7.09 22.85
CA PHE A 77 -1.98 6.49 21.74
C PHE A 77 -1.55 7.53 20.70
N VAL A 78 -2.44 8.47 20.36
CA VAL A 78 -2.12 9.61 19.49
C VAL A 78 -1.05 10.49 20.11
N HIS A 79 -1.17 10.83 21.41
CA HIS A 79 -0.18 11.62 22.12
C HIS A 79 1.19 10.92 22.19
N MET A 80 1.22 9.61 22.42
CA MET A 80 2.46 8.83 22.36
C MET A 80 3.13 9.03 21.00
N TRP A 81 2.39 8.87 19.90
CA TRP A 81 2.91 9.04 18.56
C TRP A 81 3.26 10.49 18.20
N SER A 82 2.64 11.49 18.84
CA SER A 82 3.08 12.89 18.71
C SER A 82 4.48 13.08 19.27
N VAL A 83 4.76 12.51 20.45
CA VAL A 83 6.09 12.56 21.09
C VAL A 83 7.11 11.73 20.31
N LEU A 84 6.74 10.52 19.88
CA LEU A 84 7.64 9.66 19.07
C LEU A 84 8.03 10.36 17.75
N GLY A 85 7.06 10.96 17.06
CA GLY A 85 7.28 11.75 15.85
C GLY A 85 8.32 12.84 16.06
N PHE A 86 8.13 13.66 17.09
CA PHE A 86 9.08 14.70 17.47
C PHE A 86 10.49 14.13 17.72
N MET A 87 10.59 13.04 18.49
CA MET A 87 11.87 12.44 18.84
C MET A 87 12.64 11.89 17.64
N ILE A 88 11.94 11.34 16.63
CA ILE A 88 12.57 10.86 15.39
C ILE A 88 12.87 11.98 14.38
N GLY A 89 12.52 13.23 14.71
CA GLY A 89 12.87 14.42 13.92
C GLY A 89 11.75 14.95 13.01
N LEU A 90 10.49 14.54 13.25
CA LEU A 90 9.33 15.15 12.60
C LEU A 90 9.10 16.53 13.22
N GLU A 91 9.08 17.58 12.41
CA GLU A 91 8.75 18.93 12.88
C GLU A 91 7.25 19.02 13.20
N ASP A 92 6.92 19.83 14.21
CA ASP A 92 5.55 19.97 14.72
C ASP A 92 4.54 20.34 13.63
N GLN A 93 4.92 21.19 12.68
CA GLN A 93 4.05 21.58 11.56
C GLN A 93 3.65 20.41 10.62
N TYR A 94 4.41 19.32 10.62
CA TYR A 94 4.13 18.09 9.85
C TYR A 94 3.60 16.96 10.74
N ASN A 95 3.50 17.18 12.05
CA ASN A 95 3.10 16.17 13.01
C ASN A 95 1.58 16.15 13.19
N MET A 96 0.90 15.31 12.39
CA MET A 96 -0.56 15.16 12.44
C MET A 96 -1.11 14.80 13.83
N CYS A 97 -0.29 14.23 14.71
CA CYS A 97 -0.71 13.75 16.03
C CYS A 97 -0.81 14.88 17.08
N LEU A 98 -0.43 16.11 16.74
CA LEU A 98 -0.58 17.28 17.63
C LEU A 98 -2.01 17.85 17.62
N HIS A 99 -2.88 17.36 16.73
CA HIS A 99 -4.27 17.76 16.69
C HIS A 99 -5.15 16.91 17.61
N ARG A 100 -6.40 17.36 17.81
CA ARG A 100 -7.42 16.58 18.52
C ARG A 100 -7.72 15.29 17.79
N LEU A 101 -8.09 14.24 18.53
CA LEU A 101 -8.34 12.90 18.02
C LEU A 101 -9.17 12.87 16.72
N GLU A 102 -10.27 13.60 16.66
CA GLU A 102 -11.17 13.62 15.49
C GLU A 102 -10.47 14.13 14.23
N VAL A 103 -9.60 15.13 14.39
CA VAL A 103 -8.80 15.69 13.30
C VAL A 103 -7.74 14.68 12.86
N VAL A 104 -7.10 14.00 13.80
CA VAL A 104 -6.11 12.96 13.48
C VAL A 104 -6.76 11.80 12.73
N GLU A 105 -7.95 11.35 13.14
CA GLU A 105 -8.73 10.33 12.44
C GLU A 105 -9.10 10.77 11.02
N MET A 106 -9.54 12.02 10.85
CA MET A 106 -9.86 12.57 9.53
C MET A 106 -8.63 12.59 8.62
N ILE A 107 -7.48 13.08 9.10
CA ILE A 107 -6.22 13.06 8.36
C ILE A 107 -5.86 11.61 7.99
N CYS A 108 -5.98 10.67 8.93
CA CYS A 108 -5.69 9.26 8.66
C CYS A 108 -6.59 8.68 7.57
N HIS A 109 -7.89 8.99 7.58
CA HIS A 109 -8.81 8.58 6.51
C HIS A 109 -8.46 9.21 5.16
N MET A 110 -8.02 10.48 5.14
CA MET A 110 -7.53 11.14 3.93
C MET A 110 -6.28 10.44 3.39
N LEU A 111 -5.28 10.17 4.23
CA LEU A 111 -4.07 9.48 3.80
C LEU A 111 -4.38 8.08 3.26
N LEU A 112 -5.25 7.33 3.96
CA LEU A 112 -5.70 6.01 3.52
C LEU A 112 -6.30 6.06 2.11
N ARG A 113 -7.27 6.96 1.90
CA ARG A 113 -8.02 7.09 0.63
C ARG A 113 -7.16 7.66 -0.49
N TYR A 114 -6.46 8.76 -0.22
CA TYR A 114 -5.81 9.56 -1.26
C TYR A 114 -4.33 9.17 -1.49
N ILE A 115 -3.73 8.34 -0.63
CA ILE A 115 -2.31 7.99 -0.76
C ILE A 115 -2.09 6.48 -0.77
N PHE A 116 -2.58 5.76 0.24
CA PHE A 116 -2.25 4.33 0.37
C PHE A 116 -3.06 3.45 -0.57
N LEU A 117 -4.38 3.67 -0.64
CA LEU A 117 -5.27 2.94 -1.54
C LEU A 117 -4.82 3.01 -2.99
N PRO A 118 -4.59 4.20 -3.58
CA PRO A 118 -4.08 4.27 -4.94
C PRO A 118 -2.71 3.58 -5.06
N SER A 119 -1.77 3.83 -4.15
CA SER A 119 -0.39 3.34 -4.26
C SER A 119 -0.33 1.82 -4.27
N LEU A 120 -1.11 1.13 -3.44
CA LEU A 120 -1.12 -0.34 -3.38
C LEU A 120 -1.86 -1.02 -4.52
N GLN A 121 -2.56 -0.29 -5.39
CA GLN A 121 -3.06 -0.86 -6.64
C GLN A 121 -1.92 -1.10 -7.65
N LEU A 122 -0.78 -0.44 -7.49
CA LEU A 122 0.36 -0.52 -8.40
C LEU A 122 1.56 -1.15 -7.71
N GLU A 123 1.89 -2.37 -8.11
CA GLU A 123 3.08 -3.08 -7.60
C GLU A 123 4.25 -2.88 -8.58
N THR A 124 5.09 -1.88 -8.31
CA THR A 124 6.32 -1.68 -9.10
C THR A 124 7.31 -2.82 -8.86
N PRO A 125 8.26 -3.08 -9.77
CA PRO A 125 9.28 -4.12 -9.57
C PRO A 125 10.09 -3.93 -8.28
N LEU A 126 10.47 -2.69 -7.97
CA LEU A 126 11.18 -2.35 -6.74
C LEU A 126 10.33 -2.61 -5.49
N PHE A 127 9.03 -2.24 -5.54
CA PHE A 127 8.10 -2.52 -4.45
C PHE A 127 7.98 -4.03 -4.19
N ARG A 128 7.82 -4.82 -5.26
CA ARG A 128 7.76 -6.29 -5.17
C ARG A 128 9.02 -6.89 -4.56
N GLN A 129 10.20 -6.40 -4.97
CA GLN A 129 11.47 -6.83 -4.38
C GLN A 129 11.56 -6.50 -2.89
N MET A 130 11.19 -5.28 -2.50
CA MET A 130 11.19 -4.83 -1.11
C MET A 130 10.24 -5.68 -0.24
N VAL A 131 9.00 -5.86 -0.68
CA VAL A 131 8.03 -6.69 0.06
C VAL A 131 8.47 -8.14 0.12
N GLY A 132 9.05 -8.69 -0.96
CA GLY A 132 9.65 -10.01 -0.97
C GLY A 132 10.70 -10.17 0.13
N ALA A 133 11.66 -9.24 0.22
CA ALA A 133 12.70 -9.26 1.25
C ALA A 133 12.12 -9.17 2.68
N ILE A 134 11.07 -8.36 2.89
CA ILE A 134 10.38 -8.26 4.19
C ILE A 134 9.72 -9.60 4.55
N VAL A 135 9.00 -10.21 3.60
CA VAL A 135 8.34 -11.50 3.79
C VAL A 135 9.35 -12.60 4.10
N ASP A 136 10.46 -12.63 3.35
CA ASP A 136 11.53 -13.61 3.57
C ASP A 136 12.12 -13.48 4.98
N ALA A 137 12.35 -12.24 5.44
CA ALA A 137 12.82 -11.98 6.80
C ALA A 137 11.85 -12.47 7.89
N PHE A 138 10.54 -12.44 7.61
CA PHE A 138 9.49 -12.87 8.55
C PHE A 138 9.24 -14.38 8.54
N THR A 139 9.52 -15.05 7.42
CA THR A 139 9.20 -16.47 7.22
C THR A 139 9.84 -17.38 8.29
N GLY A 140 10.98 -16.97 8.87
CA GLY A 140 11.67 -17.72 9.93
C GLY A 140 10.88 -17.87 11.24
N TYR A 141 9.95 -16.96 11.54
CA TYR A 141 9.19 -16.94 12.79
C TYR A 141 7.68 -16.72 12.64
N MET A 142 7.19 -16.36 11.45
CA MET A 142 5.76 -16.27 11.13
C MET A 142 5.37 -17.32 10.06
N PRO A 143 5.01 -18.55 10.46
CA PRO A 143 4.83 -19.68 9.53
C PRO A 143 3.65 -19.55 8.56
N PHE A 144 2.70 -18.65 8.83
CA PHE A 144 1.51 -18.40 8.02
C PHE A 144 1.66 -17.20 7.07
N THR A 145 2.89 -16.90 6.68
CA THR A 145 3.23 -15.74 5.85
C THR A 145 3.73 -16.20 4.49
N SER A 146 3.19 -15.62 3.43
CA SER A 146 3.73 -15.67 2.06
C SER A 146 3.56 -14.30 1.43
N TYR A 147 4.26 -14.05 0.31
CA TYR A 147 4.10 -12.78 -0.42
C TYR A 147 2.62 -12.54 -0.77
N GLU A 148 1.95 -13.58 -1.29
CA GLU A 148 0.53 -13.55 -1.61
C GLU A 148 -0.34 -13.18 -0.40
N SER A 149 -0.12 -13.81 0.77
CA SER A 149 -0.94 -13.54 1.94
C SER A 149 -0.68 -12.17 2.52
N VAL A 150 0.58 -11.71 2.57
CA VAL A 150 0.94 -10.36 3.04
C VAL A 150 0.34 -9.30 2.12
N MET A 151 0.46 -9.45 0.80
CA MET A 151 -0.12 -8.49 -0.14
C MET A 151 -1.64 -8.47 -0.06
N PHE A 152 -2.28 -9.64 0.09
CA PHE A 152 -3.73 -9.69 0.28
C PHE A 152 -4.17 -8.96 1.56
N LEU A 153 -3.52 -9.26 2.69
CA LEU A 153 -3.83 -8.63 3.97
C LEU A 153 -3.56 -7.12 3.96
N THR A 154 -2.48 -6.69 3.32
CA THR A 154 -2.13 -5.25 3.18
C THR A 154 -3.16 -4.51 2.32
N LYS A 155 -3.55 -5.09 1.17
CA LYS A 155 -4.58 -4.50 0.30
C LYS A 155 -5.96 -4.49 0.97
N ARG A 156 -6.30 -5.54 1.74
CA ARG A 156 -7.49 -5.58 2.59
C ARG A 156 -7.47 -4.47 3.64
N LEU A 157 -6.35 -4.31 4.35
CA LEU A 157 -6.16 -3.29 5.40
C LEU A 157 -6.25 -1.86 4.84
N VAL A 158 -5.81 -1.64 3.60
CA VAL A 158 -5.91 -0.34 2.95
C VAL A 158 -7.28 -0.09 2.30
N GLY A 159 -8.00 -1.15 1.95
CA GLY A 159 -9.35 -1.06 1.38
C GLY A 159 -9.39 -1.10 -0.15
N VAL A 160 -8.40 -1.74 -0.78
CA VAL A 160 -8.45 -1.98 -2.23
C VAL A 160 -9.65 -2.89 -2.55
N PRO A 161 -10.50 -2.57 -3.54
CA PRO A 161 -11.62 -3.44 -3.91
C PRO A 161 -11.21 -4.84 -4.35
N GLY A 162 -12.08 -5.81 -4.05
CA GLY A 162 -11.86 -7.23 -4.30
C GLY A 162 -11.11 -7.97 -3.18
N TYR A 163 -10.71 -7.27 -2.11
CA TYR A 163 -9.98 -7.81 -0.97
C TYR A 163 -10.82 -7.88 0.33
N GLN A 164 -12.14 -7.73 0.23
CA GLN A 164 -13.07 -7.59 1.37
C GLN A 164 -13.44 -8.91 2.07
N TYR A 165 -12.57 -9.93 2.05
CA TYR A 165 -12.84 -11.20 2.73
C TYR A 165 -13.05 -11.00 4.24
N ALA A 166 -14.22 -11.40 4.73
CA ALA A 166 -14.65 -11.28 6.13
C ALA A 166 -14.40 -9.87 6.71
N VAL A 167 -14.64 -8.83 5.92
CA VAL A 167 -14.64 -7.43 6.35
C VAL A 167 -16.05 -7.04 6.79
N ASP A 168 -16.16 -6.37 7.93
CA ASP A 168 -17.40 -5.76 8.39
C ASP A 168 -17.60 -4.43 7.66
N MET A 169 -18.39 -4.44 6.58
CA MET A 169 -18.56 -3.29 5.71
C MET A 169 -19.30 -2.12 6.36
N GLU A 170 -20.04 -2.34 7.45
CA GLU A 170 -20.71 -1.26 8.20
C GLU A 170 -19.70 -0.35 8.90
N LYS A 171 -18.54 -0.91 9.27
CA LYS A 171 -17.42 -0.17 9.87
C LYS A 171 -16.53 0.51 8.85
N GLU A 172 -16.70 0.22 7.56
CA GLU A 172 -15.83 0.72 6.51
C GLU A 172 -16.27 2.09 5.97
N ARG A 173 -15.28 2.97 5.76
CA ARG A 173 -15.48 4.31 5.18
C ARG A 173 -14.70 4.52 3.89
N ILE A 174 -14.21 3.43 3.30
CA ILE A 174 -13.27 3.41 2.16
C ILE A 174 -13.80 4.20 0.95
N CYS A 175 -15.11 4.14 0.72
CA CYS A 175 -15.77 4.63 -0.48
C CYS A 175 -16.10 6.12 -0.42
N ARG A 176 -16.18 6.71 0.77
CA ARG A 176 -16.69 8.08 0.94
C ARG A 176 -15.66 9.11 0.45
N ARG A 177 -16.10 9.98 -0.46
CA ARG A 177 -15.34 11.19 -0.80
C ARG A 177 -15.21 12.06 0.45
N LEU A 178 -13.98 12.47 0.78
CA LEU A 178 -13.68 13.30 1.96
C LEU A 178 -13.34 14.74 1.60
N LEU A 179 -12.82 14.97 0.39
CA LEU A 179 -12.49 16.28 -0.16
C LEU A 179 -13.39 16.60 -1.36
N SER A 180 -13.75 17.86 -1.49
CA SER A 180 -14.30 18.43 -2.72
C SER A 180 -13.26 18.45 -3.84
N MET A 181 -13.71 18.68 -5.08
CA MET A 181 -12.78 18.77 -6.22
C MET A 181 -11.85 19.96 -6.11
N ASP A 182 -12.36 21.10 -5.67
CA ASP A 182 -11.57 22.32 -5.52
C ASP A 182 -10.43 22.13 -4.50
N GLU A 183 -10.70 21.40 -3.41
CA GLU A 183 -9.70 21.04 -2.41
C GLU A 183 -8.65 20.07 -2.98
N LEU A 184 -9.09 19.07 -3.75
CA LEU A 184 -8.21 18.10 -4.38
C LEU A 184 -7.28 18.76 -5.41
N ASP A 185 -7.82 19.64 -6.25
CA ASP A 185 -7.06 20.44 -7.19
C ASP A 185 -6.09 21.40 -6.48
N GLY A 186 -6.52 21.98 -5.35
CA GLY A 186 -5.66 22.75 -4.47
C GLY A 186 -4.46 21.94 -3.97
N MET A 187 -4.68 20.69 -3.55
CA MET A 187 -3.62 19.78 -3.13
C MET A 187 -2.67 19.42 -4.27
N LEU A 188 -3.19 19.10 -5.46
CA LEU A 188 -2.38 18.77 -6.64
C LEU A 188 -1.49 19.94 -7.05
N ARG A 189 -2.04 21.16 -7.11
CA ARG A 189 -1.25 22.37 -7.40
C ARG A 189 -0.11 22.59 -6.39
N ASN A 190 -0.35 22.31 -5.10
CA ASN A 190 0.69 22.39 -4.08
C ASN A 190 1.79 21.34 -4.31
N MET A 191 1.42 20.09 -4.60
CA MET A 191 2.38 19.02 -4.87
C MET A 191 3.21 19.28 -6.12
N GLU A 192 2.59 19.77 -7.18
CA GLU A 192 3.23 20.09 -8.47
C GLU A 192 4.39 21.07 -8.36
N SER A 193 4.30 22.00 -7.40
CA SER A 193 5.36 22.96 -7.14
C SER A 193 6.60 22.37 -6.42
N LYS A 194 6.55 21.11 -5.97
CA LYS A 194 7.58 20.48 -5.15
C LYS A 194 8.32 19.38 -5.91
N ASP A 195 9.65 19.44 -5.89
CA ASP A 195 10.50 18.45 -6.53
C ASP A 195 10.45 17.09 -5.81
N GLY A 196 10.62 15.98 -6.54
CA GLY A 196 10.54 14.61 -5.99
C GLY A 196 9.13 14.00 -5.91
N TYR A 197 8.07 14.77 -6.16
CA TYR A 197 6.70 14.26 -6.24
C TYR A 197 6.25 13.97 -7.66
N ARG A 198 7.08 14.12 -8.69
CA ARG A 198 6.66 14.01 -10.10
C ARG A 198 5.97 12.67 -10.43
N GLN A 199 6.54 11.55 -9.99
CA GLN A 199 5.92 10.23 -10.20
C GLN A 199 4.66 10.06 -9.35
N VAL A 200 4.63 10.66 -8.17
CA VAL A 200 3.48 10.68 -7.26
C VAL A 200 2.36 11.50 -7.89
N ILE A 201 2.61 12.70 -8.39
CA ILE A 201 1.67 13.58 -9.07
C ILE A 201 1.11 12.91 -10.33
N GLU A 202 1.93 12.31 -11.18
CA GLU A 202 1.44 11.62 -12.38
C GLU A 202 0.63 10.37 -12.01
N MET A 203 1.05 9.63 -10.98
CA MET A 203 0.29 8.53 -10.40
C MET A 203 -1.02 9.02 -9.75
N TYR A 204 -1.02 10.22 -9.15
CA TYR A 204 -2.17 10.83 -8.50
C TYR A 204 -3.14 11.38 -9.54
N ARG A 205 -2.68 12.15 -10.54
CA ARG A 205 -3.46 12.63 -11.68
C ARG A 205 -4.05 11.48 -12.50
N ALA A 206 -3.31 10.39 -12.66
CA ALA A 206 -3.87 9.18 -13.24
C ALA A 206 -4.97 8.58 -12.38
N LYS A 207 -4.92 8.66 -11.04
CA LYS A 207 -5.80 7.94 -10.10
C LYS A 207 -6.96 8.77 -9.54
N PHE A 208 -6.83 10.08 -9.52
CA PHE A 208 -7.74 11.09 -8.96
C PHE A 208 -8.39 11.90 -10.07
N SER A 209 -9.04 11.22 -11.02
CA SER A 209 -10.11 11.89 -11.76
C SER A 209 -11.34 12.03 -10.88
N GLU A 210 -12.38 12.68 -11.37
CA GLU A 210 -13.66 12.78 -10.64
C GLU A 210 -14.23 11.43 -10.17
N LYS A 211 -13.76 10.39 -10.84
CA LYS A 211 -14.17 8.99 -10.79
C LYS A 211 -13.03 8.14 -10.26
N ILE A 212 -13.34 7.18 -9.39
CA ILE A 212 -12.32 6.30 -8.81
C ILE A 212 -11.82 5.37 -9.90
N ARG A 213 -10.50 5.16 -9.99
CA ARG A 213 -9.90 4.27 -10.99
C ARG A 213 -9.33 3.02 -10.35
N LEU A 214 -9.72 1.86 -10.89
CA LEU A 214 -9.13 0.57 -10.56
C LEU A 214 -8.11 0.17 -11.61
N TYR A 215 -6.93 -0.21 -11.15
CA TYR A 215 -5.83 -0.65 -11.99
C TYR A 215 -5.69 -2.16 -11.90
N HIS A 216 -5.67 -2.81 -13.05
CA HIS A 216 -5.45 -4.24 -13.15
C HIS A 216 -4.44 -4.53 -14.27
N VAL A 217 -3.40 -5.29 -13.94
CA VAL A 217 -2.50 -5.82 -14.96
C VAL A 217 -3.09 -7.13 -15.46
N LYS A 218 -3.39 -7.20 -16.75
CA LYS A 218 -3.88 -8.40 -17.43
C LYS A 218 -2.78 -8.96 -18.32
N ASP A 219 -2.46 -10.24 -18.15
CA ASP A 219 -1.64 -10.95 -19.12
C ASP A 219 -2.46 -11.15 -20.40
N LEU A 220 -1.94 -10.65 -21.52
CA LEU A 220 -2.44 -10.98 -22.84
C LEU A 220 -1.97 -12.41 -23.12
N TYR A 221 -2.91 -13.28 -23.52
CA TYR A 221 -2.63 -14.69 -23.82
C TYR A 221 -1.33 -14.82 -24.62
N CYS A 222 -0.33 -15.48 -24.04
CA CYS A 222 0.73 -16.08 -24.82
C CYS A 222 0.15 -17.42 -25.28
N ALA A 223 -0.15 -17.54 -26.58
CA ALA A 223 -0.49 -18.82 -27.17
C ALA A 223 0.54 -19.85 -26.69
N SER A 224 0.07 -20.98 -26.17
CA SER A 224 0.95 -22.03 -25.73
C SER A 224 1.84 -22.44 -26.91
N LEU A 225 3.06 -22.92 -26.66
CA LEU A 225 3.92 -23.48 -27.72
C LEU A 225 3.21 -24.60 -28.52
N SER A 226 2.17 -25.23 -27.94
CA SER A 226 1.29 -26.17 -28.63
C SER A 226 0.34 -25.54 -29.66
N ASP A 227 -0.06 -24.28 -29.48
CA ASP A 227 -0.94 -23.57 -30.43
C ASP A 227 -0.15 -23.03 -31.63
N ILE A 228 1.14 -22.74 -31.45
CA ILE A 228 2.04 -22.28 -32.53
C ILE A 228 2.25 -23.40 -33.56
N ASN A 229 2.27 -24.66 -33.12
CA ASN A 229 2.49 -25.81 -34.01
C ASN A 229 1.25 -26.25 -34.80
N GLN A 230 0.04 -25.83 -34.44
CA GLN A 230 -1.15 -26.11 -35.25
C GLN A 230 -1.32 -25.12 -36.41
N ASN A 231 -0.93 -23.85 -36.21
CA ASN A 231 -1.01 -22.85 -37.28
C ASN A 231 0.16 -22.89 -38.27
N PHE A 232 1.26 -23.58 -37.95
CA PHE A 232 2.41 -23.72 -38.85
C PHE A 232 2.26 -24.82 -39.92
N LEU A 233 1.17 -25.60 -39.87
CA LEU A 233 0.92 -26.72 -40.79
C LEU A 233 -0.16 -26.42 -41.85
N GLU A 234 -0.83 -25.26 -41.82
CA GLU A 234 -1.90 -24.91 -42.78
C GLU A 234 -1.60 -23.70 -43.69
N SER A 235 -0.36 -23.23 -43.79
CA SER A 235 -0.02 -22.25 -44.83
C SER A 235 1.38 -22.45 -45.39
N SER A 236 1.56 -23.50 -46.19
CA SER A 236 2.54 -23.48 -47.27
C SER A 236 1.93 -22.73 -48.46
N GLU A 237 2.37 -21.49 -48.67
CA GLU A 237 2.65 -20.87 -49.98
C GLU A 237 2.76 -19.34 -49.78
N GLY A 238 3.98 -18.80 -49.99
CA GLY A 238 4.22 -17.36 -50.01
C GLY A 238 4.85 -16.78 -48.75
N ILE A 239 6.07 -17.22 -48.39
CA ILE A 239 6.94 -16.43 -47.51
C ILE A 239 7.57 -15.33 -48.37
N ASP A 240 6.93 -14.16 -48.40
CA ASP A 240 7.62 -12.90 -48.67
C ASP A 240 7.87 -12.22 -47.33
N GLY A 241 9.14 -12.10 -46.96
CA GLY A 241 9.59 -11.51 -45.72
C GLY A 241 9.50 -10.00 -45.75
N THR A 242 8.29 -9.45 -45.66
CA THR A 242 8.10 -8.03 -45.34
C THR A 242 7.77 -7.88 -43.86
N TYR A 243 8.70 -7.30 -43.10
CA TYR A 243 8.41 -6.73 -41.79
C TYR A 243 7.26 -5.72 -41.97
N ARG A 244 6.03 -6.10 -41.63
CA ARG A 244 4.97 -5.12 -41.44
C ARG A 244 5.35 -4.30 -40.22
N MET A 245 5.78 -3.06 -40.44
CA MET A 245 5.66 -2.03 -39.43
C MET A 245 4.21 -2.07 -38.94
N LEU A 246 4.01 -2.25 -37.63
CA LEU A 246 2.77 -1.79 -37.00
C LEU A 246 2.59 -0.33 -37.43
N PRO A 247 1.36 0.13 -37.73
CA PRO A 247 1.15 1.53 -38.04
C PRO A 247 1.84 2.34 -36.94
N THR A 248 2.89 3.07 -37.29
CA THR A 248 3.31 4.21 -36.49
C THR A 248 2.05 5.04 -36.40
N GLU A 249 1.48 5.14 -35.20
CA GLU A 249 0.42 6.10 -34.90
C GLU A 249 0.87 7.42 -35.53
N GLU A 250 0.20 7.82 -36.61
CA GLU A 250 0.33 9.18 -37.11
C GLU A 250 0.02 10.08 -35.91
N PRO A 251 0.74 11.19 -35.73
CA PRO A 251 0.44 12.09 -34.62
C PRO A 251 -0.99 12.59 -34.83
N ASP A 252 -1.94 12.03 -34.06
CA ASP A 252 -3.35 12.40 -34.09
C ASP A 252 -3.47 13.91 -33.83
N SER A 253 -3.52 14.66 -34.92
CA SER A 253 -3.90 16.06 -34.93
C SER A 253 -5.41 16.10 -34.70
N GLU A 254 -5.79 16.04 -33.43
CA GLU A 254 -7.03 16.52 -32.79
C GLU A 254 -7.38 15.77 -31.49
N LEU A 255 -6.43 15.12 -30.80
CA LEU A 255 -6.67 14.69 -29.42
C LEU A 255 -6.87 15.92 -28.52
N SER A 256 -7.93 15.92 -27.73
CA SER A 256 -8.13 16.94 -26.70
C SER A 256 -6.94 16.98 -25.74
N VAL A 257 -6.68 18.14 -25.12
CA VAL A 257 -5.60 18.29 -24.11
C VAL A 257 -5.71 17.23 -23.01
N GLU A 258 -6.93 16.78 -22.70
CA GLU A 258 -7.20 15.76 -21.70
C GLU A 258 -6.88 14.33 -22.17
N GLU A 259 -7.13 14.00 -23.44
CA GLU A 259 -6.77 12.71 -24.03
C GLU A 259 -5.25 12.57 -24.21
N GLN A 260 -4.57 13.64 -24.64
CA GLN A 260 -3.11 13.67 -24.72
C GLN A 260 -2.48 13.45 -23.33
N ARG A 261 -3.05 14.08 -22.30
CA ARG A 261 -2.61 13.88 -20.89
C ARG A 261 -2.82 12.44 -20.44
N GLN A 262 -3.98 11.84 -20.71
CA GLN A 262 -4.28 10.46 -20.32
C GLN A 262 -3.36 9.44 -21.00
N ASN A 263 -3.06 9.62 -22.28
CA ASN A 263 -2.14 8.75 -23.02
C ASN A 263 -0.71 8.82 -22.48
N SER A 264 -0.24 10.03 -22.16
CA SER A 264 1.07 10.24 -21.52
C SER A 264 1.17 9.55 -20.16
N SER A 265 0.16 9.72 -19.29
CA SER A 265 0.12 9.05 -17.99
C SER A 265 0.07 7.52 -18.12
N LYS A 266 -0.70 6.97 -19.08
CA LYS A 266 -0.76 5.51 -19.32
C LYS A 266 0.60 4.97 -19.75
N LYS A 267 1.31 5.64 -20.65
CA LYS A 267 2.67 5.25 -21.07
C LYS A 267 3.64 5.23 -19.88
N HIS A 268 3.65 6.30 -19.09
CA HIS A 268 4.53 6.39 -17.92
C HIS A 268 4.22 5.33 -16.86
N LEU A 269 2.95 5.02 -16.62
CA LEU A 269 2.55 3.94 -15.70
C LEU A 269 3.02 2.56 -16.20
N ARG A 270 2.98 2.30 -17.51
CA ARG A 270 3.53 1.05 -18.08
C ARG A 270 5.02 0.91 -17.79
N GLU A 271 5.77 1.99 -17.97
CA GLU A 271 7.21 2.05 -17.68
C GLU A 271 7.49 1.86 -16.17
N LEU A 272 6.77 2.57 -15.31
CA LEU A 272 6.91 2.50 -13.85
C LEU A 272 6.61 1.09 -13.29
N LEU A 273 5.61 0.43 -13.86
CA LEU A 273 5.22 -0.94 -13.50
C LEU A 273 6.15 -2.01 -14.12
N GLY A 274 7.01 -1.64 -15.06
CA GLY A 274 7.84 -2.59 -15.80
C GLY A 274 7.02 -3.62 -16.57
N LEU A 275 5.88 -3.21 -17.15
CA LEU A 275 4.99 -4.14 -17.86
C LEU A 275 5.68 -4.73 -19.09
N LYS A 276 5.53 -6.04 -19.25
CA LYS A 276 6.01 -6.75 -20.44
C LYS A 276 5.18 -6.38 -21.67
N GLN A 277 5.71 -6.66 -22.86
CA GLN A 277 4.98 -6.43 -24.12
C GLN A 277 3.64 -7.20 -24.18
N ASN A 278 3.57 -8.38 -23.57
CA ASN A 278 2.37 -9.20 -23.46
C ASN A 278 1.49 -8.85 -22.24
N GLN A 279 1.68 -7.68 -21.64
CA GLN A 279 0.90 -7.24 -20.49
C GLN A 279 0.20 -5.91 -20.78
N GLU A 280 -1.08 -5.87 -20.41
CA GLU A 280 -1.90 -4.68 -20.55
C GLU A 280 -2.28 -4.12 -19.17
N LEU A 281 -2.18 -2.79 -19.04
CA LEU A 281 -2.76 -2.07 -17.92
C LEU A 281 -4.21 -1.73 -18.25
N VAL A 282 -5.13 -2.47 -17.65
CA VAL A 282 -6.57 -2.22 -17.72
C VAL A 282 -6.92 -1.21 -16.63
N VAL A 283 -7.60 -0.13 -17.02
CA VAL A 283 -8.07 0.91 -16.11
C VAL A 283 -9.59 0.92 -16.14
N THR A 284 -10.22 0.50 -15.05
CA THR A 284 -11.68 0.57 -14.88
C THR A 284 -12.02 1.88 -14.18
N ARG A 285 -12.87 2.70 -14.81
CA ARG A 285 -13.40 3.93 -14.21
C ARG A 285 -14.67 3.58 -13.45
N ILE A 286 -14.82 4.15 -12.26
CA ILE A 286 -15.98 3.98 -11.40
C ILE A 286 -16.64 5.35 -11.25
N GLU A 287 -17.84 5.45 -11.78
CA GLU A 287 -18.62 6.66 -12.00
C GLU A 287 -19.10 7.28 -10.69
N ASP A 288 -19.55 6.47 -9.72
CA ASP A 288 -20.03 6.95 -8.42
C ASP A 288 -19.86 5.94 -7.26
N ASP A 289 -20.23 6.37 -6.04
CA ASP A 289 -20.14 5.58 -4.80
C ASP A 289 -21.00 4.29 -4.85
N SER A 290 -22.08 4.27 -5.65
CA SER A 290 -22.97 3.11 -5.80
C SER A 290 -22.32 2.02 -6.64
N GLU A 291 -21.65 2.40 -7.74
CA GLU A 291 -20.89 1.50 -8.58
C GLU A 291 -19.66 0.95 -7.83
N TRP A 292 -18.97 1.79 -7.04
CA TRP A 292 -17.82 1.35 -6.24
C TRP A 292 -18.17 0.19 -5.31
N SER A 293 -19.38 0.20 -4.74
CA SER A 293 -19.86 -0.85 -3.83
C SER A 293 -19.94 -2.23 -4.52
N MET A 294 -20.12 -2.27 -5.85
CA MET A 294 -20.13 -3.53 -6.61
C MET A 294 -18.76 -4.21 -6.66
N TYR A 295 -17.67 -3.45 -6.52
CA TYR A 295 -16.30 -3.96 -6.51
C TYR A 295 -15.83 -4.37 -5.10
N LEU A 296 -16.62 -4.10 -4.05
CA LEU A 296 -16.31 -4.47 -2.67
C LEU A 296 -16.65 -5.94 -2.39
N ASN A 297 -15.88 -6.85 -2.97
CA ASN A 297 -16.06 -8.30 -2.86
C ASN A 297 -14.76 -9.01 -2.43
N ASP A 298 -14.74 -10.34 -2.44
CA ASP A 298 -13.58 -11.16 -2.07
C ASP A 298 -12.95 -11.92 -3.23
N ASP A 299 -13.22 -11.53 -4.48
CA ASP A 299 -12.80 -12.28 -5.67
C ASP A 299 -11.28 -12.43 -5.78
N LYS A 300 -10.51 -11.46 -5.26
CA LYS A 300 -9.04 -11.55 -5.29
C LYS A 300 -8.50 -12.65 -4.38
N LEU A 301 -9.30 -13.16 -3.43
CA LEU A 301 -8.91 -14.31 -2.61
C LEU A 301 -8.83 -15.58 -3.45
N LYS A 302 -9.77 -15.76 -4.38
CA LYS A 302 -9.88 -16.95 -5.24
C LYS A 302 -8.70 -17.09 -6.21
N LEU A 303 -8.03 -15.98 -6.50
CA LEU A 303 -6.85 -15.92 -7.38
C LEU A 303 -5.55 -16.37 -6.69
N LEU A 304 -5.54 -16.48 -5.36
CA LEU A 304 -4.35 -16.92 -4.62
C LEU A 304 -4.19 -18.45 -4.72
N SER A 305 -2.95 -18.91 -4.59
CA SER A 305 -2.65 -20.33 -4.39
C SER A 305 -3.43 -20.92 -3.20
N THR A 306 -3.65 -22.24 -3.17
CA THR A 306 -4.32 -22.92 -2.04
C THR A 306 -3.65 -22.57 -0.70
N ARG A 307 -2.31 -22.54 -0.68
CA ARG A 307 -1.53 -22.13 0.50
C ARG A 307 -1.76 -20.66 0.86
N GLY A 308 -1.76 -19.76 -0.12
CA GLY A 308 -2.06 -18.34 0.08
C GLY A 308 -3.45 -18.12 0.67
N GLN A 309 -4.46 -18.81 0.14
CA GLN A 309 -5.83 -18.77 0.67
C GLN A 309 -5.91 -19.26 2.12
N MET A 310 -5.26 -20.39 2.43
CA MET A 310 -5.23 -20.92 3.81
C MET A 310 -4.56 -19.93 4.78
N ASN A 311 -3.41 -19.38 4.41
CA ASN A 311 -2.70 -18.37 5.20
C ASN A 311 -3.58 -17.14 5.49
N VAL A 312 -4.23 -16.59 4.45
CA VAL A 312 -5.11 -15.43 4.58
C VAL A 312 -6.30 -15.73 5.50
N LYS A 313 -7.00 -16.84 5.25
CA LYS A 313 -8.17 -17.24 6.04
C LYS A 313 -7.80 -17.46 7.51
N PHE A 314 -6.70 -18.15 7.77
CA PHE A 314 -6.20 -18.39 9.12
C PHE A 314 -5.89 -17.08 9.86
N THR A 315 -5.14 -16.17 9.22
CA THR A 315 -4.77 -14.89 9.83
C THR A 315 -6.00 -14.04 10.11
N ILE A 316 -6.92 -13.88 9.14
CA ILE A 316 -8.13 -13.07 9.32
C ILE A 316 -9.03 -13.66 10.41
N GLN A 317 -9.24 -14.98 10.42
CA GLN A 317 -10.05 -15.62 11.46
C GLN A 317 -9.44 -15.45 12.84
N SER A 318 -8.11 -15.53 12.96
CA SER A 318 -7.41 -15.32 14.23
C SER A 318 -7.64 -13.89 14.73
N LEU A 319 -7.44 -12.88 13.88
CA LEU A 319 -7.64 -11.46 14.23
C LEU A 319 -9.10 -11.15 14.58
N ASN A 320 -10.07 -11.64 13.79
CA ASN A 320 -11.49 -11.43 14.06
C ASN A 320 -11.93 -12.08 15.38
N ARG A 321 -11.30 -13.18 15.79
CA ARG A 321 -11.61 -13.88 17.04
C ARG A 321 -10.99 -13.24 18.28
N CYS A 322 -10.06 -12.28 18.16
CA CYS A 322 -9.48 -11.56 19.31
C CYS A 322 -10.54 -10.87 20.20
N TYR A 323 -11.73 -10.63 19.66
CA TYR A 323 -12.88 -10.11 20.39
C TYR A 323 -13.62 -11.16 21.24
N SER A 324 -13.24 -12.44 21.20
CA SER A 324 -13.77 -13.50 22.06
C SER A 324 -12.72 -13.99 23.07
N THR A 325 -13.15 -14.55 24.20
CA THR A 325 -12.24 -15.08 25.23
C THR A 325 -11.34 -16.20 24.67
N ILE A 326 -11.92 -17.14 23.93
CA ILE A 326 -11.19 -18.26 23.32
C ILE A 326 -10.23 -17.76 22.25
N GLY A 327 -10.68 -16.86 21.38
CA GLY A 327 -9.86 -16.30 20.32
C GLY A 327 -8.66 -15.51 20.86
N ARG A 328 -8.86 -14.76 21.95
CA ARG A 328 -7.76 -14.08 22.65
C ARG A 328 -6.72 -15.07 23.13
N PHE A 329 -7.13 -16.13 23.82
CA PHE A 329 -6.20 -17.16 24.28
C PHE A 329 -5.42 -17.78 23.12
N THR A 330 -6.09 -18.09 22.00
CA THR A 330 -5.39 -18.61 20.81
C THR A 330 -4.42 -17.61 20.19
N ASN A 331 -4.76 -16.33 20.17
CA ASN A 331 -3.89 -15.28 19.65
C ASN A 331 -2.67 -15.07 20.55
N GLU A 332 -2.86 -15.05 21.87
CA GLU A 332 -1.77 -14.95 22.85
C GLU A 332 -0.79 -16.13 22.75
N LEU A 333 -1.31 -17.35 22.58
CA LEU A 333 -0.45 -18.52 22.33
C LEU A 333 0.33 -18.40 21.03
N ALA A 334 -0.31 -17.96 19.94
CA ALA A 334 0.35 -17.76 18.66
C ALA A 334 1.44 -16.68 18.75
N LEU A 335 1.15 -15.54 19.38
CA LEU A 335 2.11 -14.46 19.62
C LEU A 335 3.26 -14.92 20.50
N SER A 336 2.98 -15.65 21.59
CA SER A 336 4.00 -16.21 22.48
C SER A 336 4.93 -17.17 21.73
N PHE A 337 4.38 -18.01 20.85
CA PHE A 337 5.17 -18.89 19.99
C PHE A 337 6.05 -18.10 19.01
N ILE A 338 5.51 -17.05 18.38
CA ILE A 338 6.26 -16.16 17.49
C ILE A 338 7.41 -15.49 18.26
N LEU A 339 7.14 -14.92 19.44
CA LEU A 339 8.15 -14.29 20.29
C LEU A 339 9.23 -15.28 20.73
N TYR A 340 8.84 -16.50 21.11
CA TYR A 340 9.79 -17.59 21.41
C TYR A 340 10.70 -17.89 20.21
N ARG A 341 10.15 -17.97 18.99
CA ARG A 341 10.92 -18.19 17.75
C ARG A 341 11.88 -17.04 17.47
N ILE A 342 11.44 -15.79 17.64
CA ILE A 342 12.28 -14.60 17.47
C ILE A 342 13.45 -14.64 18.47
N LYS A 343 13.20 -14.91 19.75
CA LYS A 343 14.25 -15.04 20.78
C LYS A 343 15.28 -16.10 20.41
N ARG A 344 14.80 -17.29 20.01
CA ARG A 344 15.68 -18.40 19.57
C ARG A 344 16.54 -18.04 18.36
N LEU A 345 16.02 -17.28 17.40
CA LEU A 345 16.76 -16.87 16.20
C LEU A 345 17.75 -15.73 16.47
N THR A 346 17.44 -14.86 17.42
CA THR A 346 18.26 -13.67 17.74
C THR A 346 19.30 -13.89 18.83
N GLY A 347 19.31 -15.08 19.45
CA GLY A 347 20.26 -15.43 20.52
C GLY A 347 20.07 -14.59 21.79
N LYS A 348 18.86 -14.06 22.00
CA LYS A 348 18.49 -13.21 23.15
C LYS A 348 17.46 -13.87 24.04
#